data_AF-A0A645CFN6-F1
#
_entry.id   AF-A0A645CFN6-F1
#
_cell.length_a   1.000
_cell.length_b   1.000
_cell.length_c   1.000
_cell.angle_alpha   90.00
_cell.angle_beta   90.00
_cell.angle_gamma   90.00
#
_symmetry.space_group_name_H-M   'P 1'
#
loop_
_entity.id
_entity.type
_entity.pdbx_description
1 polymer ?
#
loop_
_entity_poly.entity_id
_entity_poly.type
_entity_poly.pdbx_seq_one_letter_code
_entity_poly.pdbx_strand_id
1 'polypeptide(L)'
;MNQQKGTLQAQYKAMLASGDADGAAALLKNIQELNQQIQETQAQIKKIINERFMVAKTLYTDDELAQFSSVSELIDRMYADAEVLRAGSVTVNNQIIKFDTPAYIKNGTILVPLRAIAEKAGGEVTWNSETQTVTITKDSTVIEITPGSMTALVNGEPVKMDLSATVTCGRTYIPLRLLAQAFNLETEQDSENGTVDIEDGTADTGSTGSTDSAGTSTGDAAANTAAADSTNTDTTSSDAAQG
;
A
#
# COMPACT_ATOMS: atom_id res chain seq x y z
N MET A 1 5.12 -15.44 12.93
CA MET A 1 6.04 -16.43 13.54
C MET A 1 7.07 -15.82 14.49
N ASN A 2 7.77 -14.73 14.13
CA ASN A 2 8.79 -14.13 15.01
C ASN A 2 8.26 -13.61 16.36
N GLN A 3 7.09 -12.97 16.38
CA GLN A 3 6.45 -12.55 17.63
C GLN A 3 6.09 -13.75 18.52
N GLN A 4 5.49 -14.80 17.92
CA GLN A 4 5.15 -16.04 18.62
C GLN A 4 6.39 -16.73 19.21
N LYS A 5 7.51 -16.76 18.48
CA LYS A 5 8.80 -17.24 19.00
C LYS A 5 9.23 -16.45 20.24
N GLY A 6 9.14 -15.12 20.20
CA GLY A 6 9.47 -14.27 21.34
C GLY A 6 8.61 -14.58 22.58
N THR A 7 7.30 -14.78 22.38
CA THR A 7 6.38 -15.16 23.46
C THR A 7 6.75 -16.52 24.07
N LEU A 8 7.02 -17.54 23.23
CA LEU A 8 7.39 -18.88 23.71
C LEU A 8 8.74 -18.85 24.45
N GLN A 9 9.72 -18.07 23.99
CA GLN A 9 11.00 -17.91 24.67
C GLN A 9 10.86 -17.25 26.05
N ALA A 10 9.96 -16.26 26.18
CA ALA A 10 9.68 -15.63 27.46
C ALA A 10 9.00 -16.61 28.44
N GLN A 11 8.04 -17.40 27.96
CA GLN A 11 7.37 -18.44 28.75
C GLN A 11 8.37 -19.54 29.20
N TYR A 12 9.30 -19.94 28.32
CA TYR A 12 10.34 -20.92 28.65
C TYR A 12 11.24 -20.42 29.78
N LYS A 13 11.67 -19.16 29.70
CA LYS A 13 12.47 -18.53 30.77
C LYS A 13 11.70 -18.46 32.09
N ALA A 14 10.39 -18.19 32.06
CA ALA A 14 9.56 -18.15 33.25
C ALA A 14 9.41 -19.54 33.90
N MET A 15 9.23 -20.60 33.10
CA MET A 15 9.13 -21.98 33.59
C MET A 15 10.44 -22.48 34.23
N LEU A 16 11.59 -22.12 33.65
CA LEU A 16 12.88 -22.38 34.28
C LEU A 16 13.02 -21.66 35.62
N ALA A 17 12.55 -20.42 35.72
CA ALA A 17 12.61 -19.63 36.95
C ALA A 17 11.66 -20.15 38.05
N SER A 18 10.53 -20.78 37.66
CA SER A 18 9.60 -21.41 38.61
C SER A 18 9.99 -22.84 38.99
N GLY A 19 11.04 -23.41 38.39
CA GLY A 19 11.48 -24.79 38.63
C GLY A 19 10.64 -25.87 37.94
N ASP A 20 9.77 -25.48 37.00
CA ASP A 20 8.96 -26.42 36.21
C ASP A 20 9.76 -26.95 35.01
N ALA A 21 10.59 -27.96 35.28
CA ALA A 21 11.49 -28.53 34.29
C ALA A 21 10.75 -29.25 33.15
N ASP A 22 9.63 -29.92 33.46
CA ASP A 22 8.84 -30.68 32.49
C ASP A 22 8.09 -29.74 31.53
N GLY A 23 7.46 -28.69 32.08
CA GLY A 23 6.86 -27.63 31.27
C GLY A 23 7.89 -26.93 30.39
N ALA A 24 9.08 -26.61 30.94
CA ALA A 24 10.17 -26.01 30.18
C ALA A 24 10.67 -26.93 29.04
N ALA A 25 10.77 -28.24 29.27
CA ALA A 25 11.20 -29.20 28.24
C ALA A 25 10.19 -29.32 27.09
N ALA A 26 8.89 -29.37 27.40
CA ALA A 26 7.82 -29.39 26.39
C ALA A 26 7.84 -28.09 25.54
N LEU A 27 8.02 -26.96 26.20
CA LEU A 27 8.07 -25.67 25.52
C LEU A 27 9.33 -25.50 24.65
N LEU A 28 10.46 -26.06 25.09
CA LEU A 28 11.69 -26.09 24.30
C LEU A 28 11.51 -26.85 22.98
N LYS A 29 10.80 -27.99 23.02
CA LYS A 29 10.46 -28.74 21.81
C LYS A 29 9.64 -27.90 20.83
N ASN A 30 8.61 -27.20 21.32
CA ASN A 30 7.81 -26.29 20.50
C ASN A 30 8.65 -25.15 19.89
N ILE A 31 9.59 -24.59 20.66
CA ILE A 31 10.52 -23.56 20.17
C ILE A 31 11.43 -24.12 19.08
N GLN A 32 11.94 -25.35 19.24
CA GLN A 32 12.79 -26.01 18.23
C GLN A 32 12.02 -26.27 16.94
N GLU A 33 10.80 -26.81 17.03
CA GLU A 33 9.92 -27.04 15.87
C GLU A 33 9.58 -25.72 15.15
N LEU A 34 9.21 -24.68 15.89
CA LEU A 34 8.95 -23.36 15.31
C LEU A 34 10.19 -22.76 14.64
N ASN A 35 11.38 -22.95 15.22
CA ASN A 35 12.63 -22.50 14.60
C ASN A 35 12.91 -23.24 13.29
N GLN A 36 12.66 -24.54 13.24
CA GLN A 36 12.80 -25.32 12.02
C GLN A 36 11.83 -24.84 10.94
N GLN A 37 10.55 -24.63 11.30
CA GLN A 37 9.56 -24.09 10.37
C GLN A 37 9.96 -22.71 9.84
N ILE A 38 10.46 -21.82 10.69
CA ILE A 38 10.97 -20.50 10.27
C ILE A 38 12.10 -20.66 9.25
N GLN A 39 13.06 -21.56 9.49
CA GLN A 39 14.17 -21.80 8.56
C GLN A 39 13.70 -22.36 7.21
N GLU A 40 12.77 -23.32 7.23
CA GLU A 40 12.19 -23.89 6.02
C GLU A 40 11.42 -22.85 5.22
N THR A 41 10.60 -22.03 5.88
CA THR A 41 9.88 -20.92 5.24
C THR A 41 10.86 -19.89 4.67
N GLN A 42 11.93 -19.51 5.38
CA GLN A 42 12.96 -18.62 4.84
C GLN A 42 13.65 -19.20 3.60
N ALA A 43 13.92 -20.50 3.58
CA ALA A 43 14.48 -21.17 2.40
C ALA A 43 13.51 -21.14 1.21
N GLN A 44 12.22 -21.35 1.46
CA GLN A 44 11.17 -21.24 0.44
C GLN A 44 11.05 -19.80 -0.09
N ILE A 45 11.04 -18.79 0.78
CA ILE A 45 11.02 -17.37 0.40
C ILE A 45 12.20 -17.05 -0.52
N LYS A 46 13.43 -17.42 -0.13
CA LYS A 46 14.63 -17.22 -0.96
C LYS A 46 14.51 -17.88 -2.33
N LYS A 47 13.95 -19.09 -2.40
CA LYS A 47 13.71 -19.79 -3.65
C LYS A 47 12.72 -19.02 -4.53
N ILE A 48 11.58 -18.61 -3.98
CA ILE A 48 10.55 -17.84 -4.68
C ILE A 48 11.14 -16.53 -5.23
N ILE A 49 11.91 -15.81 -4.43
CA ILE A 49 12.55 -14.56 -4.85
C ILE A 49 13.55 -14.79 -5.99
N ASN A 50 14.38 -15.83 -5.89
CA ASN A 50 15.28 -16.19 -6.98
C ASN A 50 14.51 -16.54 -8.26
N GLU A 51 13.41 -17.28 -8.15
CA GLU A 51 12.52 -17.58 -9.29
C GLU A 51 11.90 -16.31 -9.87
N ARG A 52 11.42 -15.38 -9.04
CA ARG A 52 10.93 -14.05 -9.47
C ARG A 52 11.99 -13.30 -10.28
N PHE A 53 13.23 -13.24 -9.79
CA PHE A 53 14.33 -12.60 -10.50
C PHE A 53 14.71 -13.34 -11.80
N MET A 54 14.53 -14.66 -11.87
CA MET A 54 14.74 -15.40 -13.10
C MET A 54 13.62 -15.14 -14.12
N VAL A 55 12.37 -14.99 -13.69
CA VAL A 55 11.27 -14.55 -14.56
C VAL A 55 11.56 -13.16 -15.13
N ALA A 56 12.13 -12.24 -14.33
CA ALA A 56 12.53 -10.94 -14.82
C ALA A 56 13.49 -11.05 -16.03
N LYS A 57 14.47 -11.97 -16.01
CA LYS A 57 15.35 -12.19 -17.18
C LYS A 57 14.62 -12.68 -18.45
N THR A 58 13.42 -13.23 -18.32
CA THR A 58 12.59 -13.63 -19.46
C THR A 58 11.67 -12.50 -19.95
N LEU A 59 11.39 -11.53 -19.10
CA LEU A 59 10.55 -10.36 -19.42
C LEU A 59 11.34 -9.25 -20.15
N TYR A 60 12.66 -9.23 -19.98
CA TYR A 60 13.56 -8.24 -20.55
C TYR A 60 14.46 -8.90 -21.58
N THR A 61 14.77 -8.19 -22.66
CA THR A 61 15.87 -8.55 -23.56
C THR A 61 17.22 -8.19 -22.93
N ASP A 62 18.31 -8.74 -23.46
CA ASP A 62 19.67 -8.41 -23.01
C ASP A 62 19.96 -6.90 -23.17
N ASP A 63 19.49 -6.29 -24.26
CA ASP A 63 19.64 -4.86 -24.52
C ASP A 63 18.88 -4.02 -23.49
N GLU A 64 17.65 -4.43 -23.13
CA GLU A 64 16.87 -3.75 -22.11
C GLU A 64 17.51 -3.88 -20.73
N LEU A 65 18.09 -5.03 -20.38
CA LEU A 65 18.84 -5.21 -19.13
C LEU A 65 20.12 -4.36 -19.10
N ALA A 66 20.81 -4.22 -20.23
CA ALA A 66 21.99 -3.36 -20.35
C ALA A 66 21.62 -1.87 -20.19
N GLN A 67 20.51 -1.45 -20.80
CA GLN A 67 19.96 -0.10 -20.63
C GLN A 67 19.54 0.14 -19.18
N PHE A 68 18.82 -0.79 -18.58
CA PHE A 68 18.39 -0.72 -17.18
C PHE A 68 19.61 -0.52 -16.26
N SER A 69 20.66 -1.33 -16.45
CA SER A 69 21.91 -1.23 -15.67
C SER A 69 22.61 0.13 -15.87
N SER A 70 22.65 0.62 -17.11
CA SER A 70 23.21 1.95 -17.41
C SER A 70 22.43 3.08 -16.73
N VAL A 71 21.10 2.96 -16.67
CA VAL A 71 20.23 3.93 -15.98
C VAL A 71 20.41 3.83 -14.46
N SER A 72 20.56 2.63 -13.90
CA SER A 72 20.88 2.44 -12.47
C SER A 72 22.16 3.19 -12.09
N GLU A 73 23.23 3.03 -12.87
CA GLU A 73 24.50 3.73 -12.62
C GLU A 73 24.39 5.26 -12.79
N LEU A 74 23.46 5.74 -13.61
CA LEU A 74 23.20 7.18 -13.72
C LEU A 74 22.46 7.69 -12.49
N ILE A 75 21.48 6.95 -11.97
CA ILE A 75 20.74 7.31 -10.76
C ILE A 75 21.67 7.36 -9.55
N ASP A 76 22.55 6.37 -9.38
CA ASP A 76 23.56 6.33 -8.31
C ASP A 76 24.50 7.55 -8.37
N ARG A 77 24.85 7.99 -9.59
CA ARG A 77 25.67 9.19 -9.79
C ARG A 77 24.93 10.49 -9.54
N MET A 78 23.63 10.53 -9.83
CA MET A 78 22.79 11.72 -9.62
C MET A 78 22.42 11.91 -8.15
N TYR A 79 22.23 10.81 -7.41
CA TYR A 79 21.75 10.81 -6.03
C TYR A 79 22.61 9.87 -5.19
N ALA A 80 23.53 10.45 -4.41
CA ALA A 80 24.46 9.69 -3.59
C ALA A 80 23.79 8.83 -2.50
N ASP A 81 22.56 9.18 -2.13
CA ASP A 81 21.73 8.48 -1.15
C ASP A 81 20.70 7.53 -1.78
N ALA A 82 20.77 7.30 -3.11
CA ALA A 82 19.85 6.42 -3.78
C ALA A 82 20.23 4.94 -3.61
N GLU A 83 19.20 4.11 -3.39
CA GLU A 83 19.28 2.66 -3.49
C GLU A 83 18.40 2.21 -4.66
N VAL A 84 19.02 1.74 -5.74
CA VAL A 84 18.31 1.36 -6.96
C VAL A 84 17.71 -0.04 -6.83
N LEU A 85 16.41 -0.15 -7.12
CA LEU A 85 15.69 -1.42 -7.11
C LEU A 85 15.99 -2.23 -8.36
N ARG A 86 16.17 -3.54 -8.18
CA ARG A 86 16.54 -4.47 -9.25
C ARG A 86 15.38 -4.70 -10.22
N ALA A 87 15.70 -5.02 -11.47
CA ALA A 87 14.69 -5.41 -12.45
C ALA A 87 13.84 -6.58 -11.91
N GLY A 88 12.52 -6.40 -11.97
CA GLY A 88 11.54 -7.39 -11.51
C GLY A 88 11.37 -7.50 -9.99
N SER A 89 11.94 -6.58 -9.20
CA SER A 89 11.74 -6.57 -7.75
C SER A 89 10.43 -5.91 -7.31
N VAL A 90 9.70 -5.25 -8.23
CA VAL A 90 8.42 -4.61 -7.95
C VAL A 90 7.28 -5.41 -8.57
N THR A 91 6.23 -5.68 -7.78
CA THR A 91 4.99 -6.27 -8.28
C THR A 91 3.80 -5.35 -8.03
N VAL A 92 2.79 -5.47 -8.89
CA VAL A 92 1.43 -4.97 -8.64
C VAL A 92 0.47 -6.13 -8.84
N ASN A 93 -0.41 -6.39 -7.88
CA ASN A 93 -1.40 -7.46 -7.94
C ASN A 93 -0.76 -8.83 -8.25
N ASN A 94 0.28 -9.18 -7.48
CA ASN A 94 1.17 -10.33 -7.68
C ASN A 94 1.84 -10.47 -9.06
N GLN A 95 1.78 -9.46 -9.93
CA GLN A 95 2.42 -9.48 -11.24
C GLN A 95 3.69 -8.65 -11.25
N ILE A 96 4.79 -9.23 -11.73
CA ILE A 96 6.05 -8.51 -11.91
C ILE A 96 5.83 -7.40 -12.94
N ILE A 97 6.17 -6.16 -12.56
CA ILE A 97 6.17 -5.05 -13.49
C ILE A 97 7.52 -4.95 -14.17
N LYS A 98 7.47 -4.85 -15.50
CA LYS A 98 8.60 -4.45 -16.32
C LYS A 98 8.71 -2.92 -16.29
N PHE A 99 9.82 -2.40 -15.81
CA PHE A 99 10.16 -0.98 -15.95
C PHE A 99 11.22 -0.80 -17.02
N ASP A 100 11.12 0.27 -17.80
CA ASP A 100 12.18 0.73 -18.69
C ASP A 100 13.29 1.48 -17.95
N THR A 101 12.97 2.07 -16.79
CA THR A 101 13.92 2.69 -15.87
C THR A 101 13.67 2.22 -14.44
N PRO A 102 14.70 1.90 -13.64
CA PRO A 102 14.54 1.33 -12.31
C PRO A 102 13.80 2.27 -11.35
N ALA A 103 12.93 1.71 -10.51
CA ALA A 103 12.53 2.37 -9.27
C ALA A 103 13.74 2.48 -8.32
N TYR A 104 13.73 3.45 -7.42
CA TYR A 104 14.82 3.63 -6.46
C TYR A 104 14.32 4.24 -5.15
N ILE A 105 15.01 3.97 -4.05
CA ILE A 105 14.75 4.56 -2.75
C ILE A 105 15.67 5.77 -2.61
N LYS A 106 15.14 6.89 -2.12
CA LYS A 106 15.92 8.09 -1.82
C LYS A 106 15.42 8.70 -0.53
N ASN A 107 16.30 9.04 0.41
CA ASN A 107 15.92 9.49 1.76
C ASN A 107 14.81 8.62 2.41
N GLY A 108 14.88 7.29 2.25
CA GLY A 108 13.87 6.36 2.78
C GLY A 108 12.52 6.37 2.06
N THR A 109 12.37 7.11 0.96
CA THR A 109 11.16 7.15 0.13
C THR A 109 11.34 6.37 -1.15
N ILE A 110 10.45 5.43 -1.45
CA ILE A 110 10.43 4.72 -2.73
C ILE A 110 9.90 5.65 -3.82
N LEU A 111 10.74 5.93 -4.83
CA LEU A 111 10.40 6.65 -6.04
C LEU A 111 10.23 5.67 -7.21
N VAL A 112 9.08 5.76 -7.87
CA VAL A 112 8.70 4.86 -8.97
C VAL A 112 8.45 5.62 -10.26
N PRO A 113 8.72 5.04 -11.44
CA PRO A 113 8.24 5.59 -12.71
C PRO A 113 6.71 5.63 -12.70
N LEU A 114 6.16 6.84 -12.63
CA LEU A 114 4.74 7.11 -12.40
C LEU A 114 3.84 6.29 -13.32
N ARG A 115 4.14 6.34 -14.63
CA ARG A 115 3.29 5.72 -15.66
C ARG A 115 3.17 4.22 -15.48
N ALA A 116 4.29 3.54 -15.22
CA ALA A 116 4.32 2.09 -15.15
C ALA A 116 3.50 1.55 -13.98
N ILE A 117 3.52 2.22 -12.82
CA ILE A 117 2.67 1.84 -11.68
C ILE A 117 1.21 2.20 -11.96
N ALA A 118 0.94 3.43 -12.40
CA ALA A 118 -0.42 3.91 -12.63
C ALA A 118 -1.19 3.04 -13.64
N GLU A 119 -0.58 2.73 -14.79
CA GLU A 119 -1.20 1.88 -15.83
C GLU A 119 -1.41 0.45 -15.35
N LYS A 120 -0.49 -0.10 -14.55
CA LYS A 120 -0.63 -1.44 -13.98
C LYS A 120 -1.69 -1.52 -12.89
N ALA A 121 -1.91 -0.42 -12.18
CA ALA A 121 -3.01 -0.26 -11.23
C ALA A 121 -4.35 0.08 -11.93
N GLY A 122 -4.42 0.11 -13.27
CA GLY A 122 -5.64 0.36 -14.04
C GLY A 122 -5.96 1.82 -14.34
N GLY A 123 -5.03 2.74 -14.06
CA GLY A 123 -5.18 4.15 -14.39
C GLY A 123 -4.70 4.51 -15.81
N GLU A 124 -5.29 5.54 -16.39
CA GLU A 124 -4.84 6.18 -17.62
C GLU A 124 -3.91 7.35 -17.31
N VAL A 125 -2.82 7.52 -18.07
CA VAL A 125 -1.82 8.57 -17.84
C VAL A 125 -1.69 9.46 -19.08
N THR A 126 -1.97 10.75 -18.91
CA THR A 126 -1.81 11.76 -19.96
C THR A 126 -0.75 12.79 -19.56
N TRP A 127 -0.16 13.44 -20.56
CA TRP A 127 0.81 14.51 -20.38
C TRP A 127 0.34 15.75 -21.13
N ASN A 128 0.22 16.87 -20.40
CA ASN A 128 0.03 18.18 -21.01
C ASN A 128 1.39 18.87 -21.12
N SER A 129 1.86 19.06 -22.36
CA SER A 129 3.16 19.70 -22.62
C SER A 129 3.16 21.21 -22.39
N GLU A 130 2.01 21.88 -22.47
CA GLU A 130 1.90 23.32 -22.28
C GLU A 130 2.02 23.68 -20.80
N THR A 131 1.34 22.92 -19.94
CA THR A 131 1.34 23.13 -18.48
C THR A 131 2.40 22.31 -17.75
N GLN A 132 3.09 21.40 -18.47
CA GLN A 132 4.03 20.44 -17.91
C GLN A 132 3.41 19.58 -16.80
N THR A 133 2.18 19.12 -17.02
CA THR A 133 1.40 18.37 -16.03
C THR A 133 1.18 16.93 -16.49
N VAL A 134 1.48 15.98 -15.60
CA VAL A 134 1.03 14.60 -15.73
C VAL A 134 -0.34 14.49 -15.07
N THR A 135 -1.33 13.96 -15.78
CA THR A 135 -2.65 13.66 -15.23
C THR A 135 -2.88 12.16 -15.25
N ILE A 136 -3.26 11.60 -14.10
CA ILE A 136 -3.62 10.20 -13.94
C ILE A 136 -5.10 10.11 -13.62
N THR A 137 -5.83 9.28 -14.34
CA THR A 137 -7.26 9.03 -14.09
C THR A 137 -7.48 7.55 -13.83
N LYS A 138 -8.02 7.19 -12.67
CA LYS A 138 -8.49 5.84 -12.34
C LYS A 138 -9.87 5.95 -11.72
N ASP A 139 -10.87 5.34 -12.34
CA ASP A 139 -12.27 5.45 -11.93
C ASP A 139 -12.72 6.92 -11.81
N SER A 140 -13.10 7.37 -10.61
CA SER A 140 -13.46 8.76 -10.30
C SER A 140 -12.29 9.58 -9.75
N THR A 141 -11.11 8.98 -9.57
CA THR A 141 -9.95 9.65 -8.99
C THR A 141 -9.07 10.25 -10.07
N VAL A 142 -8.79 11.54 -9.94
CA VAL A 142 -7.88 12.29 -10.82
C VAL A 142 -6.70 12.79 -10.00
N ILE A 143 -5.49 12.51 -10.46
CA ILE A 143 -4.24 13.00 -9.86
C ILE A 143 -3.53 13.88 -10.88
N GLU A 144 -3.21 15.11 -10.50
CA GLU A 144 -2.42 16.04 -11.31
C GLU A 144 -1.08 16.32 -10.64
N ILE A 145 0.00 16.12 -11.39
CA ILE A 145 1.36 16.23 -10.90
C ILE A 145 2.18 17.09 -11.86
N THR A 146 2.78 18.15 -11.32
CA THR A 146 3.76 18.96 -12.03
C THR A 146 5.17 18.54 -11.55
N PRO A 147 6.05 18.04 -12.41
CA PRO A 147 7.42 17.74 -12.03
C PRO A 147 8.13 18.97 -11.43
N GLY A 148 8.94 18.75 -10.40
CA GLY A 148 9.54 19.78 -9.56
C GLY A 148 8.70 20.17 -8.36
N SER A 149 7.40 19.87 -8.35
CA SER A 149 6.50 20.18 -7.23
C SER A 149 6.56 19.12 -6.12
N MET A 150 6.50 19.56 -4.86
CA MET A 150 6.23 18.71 -3.68
C MET A 150 4.74 18.56 -3.38
N THR A 151 3.88 19.14 -4.21
CA THR A 151 2.42 19.07 -4.08
C THR A 151 1.83 18.49 -5.35
N ALA A 152 0.97 17.50 -5.20
CA ALA A 152 0.09 16.99 -6.24
C ALA A 152 -1.34 17.47 -5.96
N LEU A 153 -2.21 17.47 -6.96
CA LEU A 153 -3.65 17.62 -6.74
C LEU A 153 -4.31 16.25 -6.85
N VAL A 154 -5.13 15.88 -5.88
CA VAL A 154 -5.96 14.66 -5.91
C VAL A 154 -7.41 15.12 -5.86
N ASN A 155 -8.16 14.90 -6.94
CA ASN A 155 -9.52 15.39 -7.13
C ASN A 155 -9.63 16.92 -6.91
N GLY A 156 -8.60 17.66 -7.35
CA GLY A 156 -8.51 19.11 -7.19
C GLY A 156 -7.97 19.58 -5.83
N GLU A 157 -7.85 18.70 -4.85
CA GLU A 157 -7.35 19.03 -3.51
C GLU A 157 -5.83 18.86 -3.41
N PRO A 158 -5.09 19.82 -2.82
CA PRO A 158 -3.64 19.74 -2.70
C PRO A 158 -3.20 18.70 -1.68
N VAL A 159 -2.39 17.74 -2.13
CA VAL A 159 -1.74 16.71 -1.30
C VAL A 159 -0.24 16.93 -1.30
N LYS A 160 0.33 17.11 -0.11
CA LYS A 160 1.78 17.26 0.08
C LYS A 160 2.47 15.90 0.03
N MET A 161 3.60 15.86 -0.68
CA MET A 161 4.48 14.70 -0.79
C MET A 161 5.76 14.89 0.04
N ASP A 162 6.37 13.78 0.44
CA ASP A 162 7.64 13.78 1.19
C ASP A 162 8.84 14.16 0.31
N LEU A 163 8.77 13.85 -0.99
CA LEU A 163 9.72 14.27 -2.01
C LEU A 163 8.98 14.85 -3.22
N SER A 164 9.64 15.77 -3.93
CA SER A 164 9.07 16.31 -5.16
C SER A 164 8.97 15.25 -6.26
N ALA A 165 7.94 15.37 -7.09
CA ALA A 165 7.94 14.69 -8.37
C ALA A 165 9.17 15.13 -9.16
N THR A 166 9.93 14.22 -9.74
CA THR A 166 11.17 14.56 -10.45
C THR A 166 11.19 13.92 -11.84
N VAL A 167 11.94 14.53 -12.76
CA VAL A 167 12.22 13.90 -14.05
C VAL A 167 13.62 13.31 -13.98
N THR A 168 13.71 11.99 -14.01
CA THR A 168 14.97 11.25 -14.03
C THR A 168 14.98 10.38 -15.27
N CYS A 169 16.04 10.46 -16.09
CA CYS A 169 16.19 9.67 -17.31
C CYS A 169 14.97 9.72 -18.26
N GLY A 170 14.32 10.88 -18.36
CA GLY A 170 13.15 11.09 -19.23
C GLY A 170 11.86 10.43 -18.74
N ARG A 171 11.77 10.07 -17.46
CA ARG A 171 10.55 9.57 -16.81
C ARG A 171 10.22 10.43 -15.59
N THR A 172 8.93 10.64 -15.35
CA THR A 172 8.46 11.29 -14.13
C THR A 172 8.44 10.25 -13.00
N TYR A 173 9.22 10.51 -11.96
CA TYR A 173 9.26 9.75 -10.73
C TYR A 173 8.45 10.45 -9.65
N ILE A 174 7.69 9.68 -8.90
CA ILE A 174 6.92 10.16 -7.75
C ILE A 174 7.05 9.23 -6.56
N PRO A 175 6.83 9.72 -5.34
CA PRO A 175 6.71 8.87 -4.17
C PRO A 175 5.59 7.84 -4.36
N LEU A 176 5.92 6.56 -4.23
CA LEU A 176 4.95 5.46 -4.34
C LEU A 176 3.75 5.66 -3.40
N ARG A 177 4.00 6.23 -2.21
CA ARG A 177 2.98 6.56 -1.20
C ARG A 177 1.85 7.43 -1.75
N LEU A 178 2.12 8.36 -2.67
CA LEU A 178 1.06 9.20 -3.26
C LEU A 178 0.08 8.34 -4.06
N LEU A 179 0.58 7.44 -4.92
CA LEU A 179 -0.26 6.53 -5.68
C LEU A 179 -1.00 5.56 -4.77
N ALA A 180 -0.31 5.02 -3.77
CA ALA A 180 -0.90 4.11 -2.80
C ALA A 180 -2.06 4.76 -2.05
N GLN A 181 -1.90 6.00 -1.59
CA GLN A 181 -2.96 6.73 -0.91
C GLN A 181 -4.13 7.07 -1.85
N ALA A 182 -3.82 7.58 -3.05
CA ALA A 182 -4.86 8.06 -3.96
C ALA A 182 -5.69 6.92 -4.58
N PHE A 183 -5.09 5.75 -4.80
CA PHE A 183 -5.74 4.58 -5.40
C PHE A 183 -6.07 3.47 -4.41
N ASN A 184 -5.94 3.74 -3.10
CA ASN A 184 -6.15 2.75 -2.04
C ASN A 184 -5.34 1.47 -2.28
N LEU A 185 -4.04 1.60 -2.56
CA LEU A 185 -3.13 0.46 -2.72
C LEU A 185 -2.44 0.16 -1.39
N GLU A 186 -2.31 -1.11 -1.07
CA GLU A 186 -1.44 -1.60 -0.01
C GLU A 186 -0.03 -1.80 -0.56
N THR A 187 0.98 -1.47 0.24
CA THR A 187 2.39 -1.62 -0.17
C THR A 187 3.17 -2.31 0.93
N GLU A 188 3.83 -3.41 0.59
CA GLU A 188 4.76 -4.11 1.46
C GLU A 188 6.17 -4.02 0.87
N GLN A 189 7.12 -3.56 1.67
CA GLN A 189 8.52 -3.53 1.30
C GLN A 189 9.27 -4.60 2.10
N ASP A 190 9.95 -5.49 1.38
CA ASP A 190 10.92 -6.41 1.96
C ASP A 190 12.32 -5.86 1.69
N SER A 191 12.88 -5.18 2.69
CA SER A 191 14.22 -4.60 2.60
C SER A 191 15.34 -5.64 2.66
N GLU A 192 15.10 -6.83 3.21
CA GLU A 192 16.09 -7.91 3.21
C GLU A 192 16.30 -8.45 1.79
N ASN A 193 15.21 -8.53 1.04
CA ASN A 193 15.20 -9.10 -0.31
C ASN A 193 15.15 -8.05 -1.43
N GLY A 194 14.99 -6.78 -1.09
CA GLY A 194 14.95 -5.65 -2.02
C GLY A 194 13.70 -5.66 -2.92
N THR A 195 12.58 -6.20 -2.43
CA THR A 195 11.32 -6.29 -3.18
C THR A 195 10.27 -5.34 -2.65
N VAL A 196 9.38 -4.88 -3.54
CA VAL A 196 8.23 -4.05 -3.21
C VAL A 196 7.02 -4.70 -3.83
N ASP A 197 6.06 -5.08 -3.01
CA ASP A 197 4.80 -5.68 -3.44
C ASP A 197 3.69 -4.65 -3.21
N ILE A 198 2.88 -4.45 -4.26
CA ILE A 198 1.81 -3.47 -4.30
C ILE A 198 0.53 -4.24 -4.63
N GLU A 199 -0.51 -4.05 -3.85
CA GLU A 199 -1.78 -4.76 -4.04
C GLU A 199 -2.91 -3.73 -3.99
N ASP A 200 -3.97 -3.94 -4.77
CA ASP A 200 -5.20 -3.16 -4.57
C ASP A 200 -5.73 -3.43 -3.16
N GLY A 201 -5.94 -2.37 -2.38
CA GLY A 201 -6.52 -2.47 -1.06
C GLY A 201 -7.95 -2.98 -1.16
N THR A 202 -8.27 -4.03 -0.41
CA THR A 202 -9.63 -4.54 -0.38
C THR A 202 -10.54 -3.48 0.24
N ALA A 203 -11.50 -2.98 -0.53
CA ALA A 203 -12.62 -2.25 0.06
C ALA A 203 -13.30 -3.21 1.04
N ASP A 204 -13.39 -2.84 2.32
CA ASP A 204 -14.18 -3.56 3.31
C ASP A 204 -15.66 -3.55 2.87
N THR A 205 -16.03 -4.50 2.03
CA THR A 205 -17.43 -4.80 1.73
C THR A 205 -17.97 -5.67 2.85
N GLY A 206 -18.28 -5.01 3.97
CA GLY A 206 -19.29 -5.39 4.95
C GLY A 206 -19.29 -6.85 5.41
N SER A 207 -18.55 -7.13 6.49
CA SER A 207 -18.94 -8.21 7.40
C SER A 207 -20.19 -7.77 8.17
N THR A 208 -21.37 -8.05 7.60
CA THR A 208 -22.63 -8.17 8.35
C THR A 208 -22.49 -9.38 9.28
N GLY A 209 -21.93 -9.12 10.46
CA GLY A 209 -22.04 -10.01 11.61
C GLY A 209 -23.46 -9.91 12.16
N SER A 210 -24.34 -10.78 11.68
CA SER A 210 -25.55 -11.15 12.40
C SER A 210 -25.17 -11.58 13.81
N THR A 211 -25.57 -10.79 14.81
CA THR A 211 -25.83 -11.29 16.15
C THR A 211 -27.30 -11.05 16.45
N ASP A 212 -28.12 -12.01 16.07
CA ASP A 212 -29.33 -12.34 16.81
C ASP A 212 -28.96 -12.51 18.28
N SER A 213 -29.50 -11.65 19.14
CA SER A 213 -29.64 -11.96 20.57
C SER A 213 -30.99 -11.44 21.03
N ALA A 214 -31.97 -12.34 20.97
CA ALA A 214 -33.22 -12.20 21.69
C ALA A 214 -32.96 -12.12 23.20
N GLY A 215 -33.56 -11.13 23.85
CA GLY A 215 -33.57 -10.96 25.30
C GLY A 215 -34.74 -10.07 25.70
N THR A 216 -35.91 -10.67 25.90
CA THR A 216 -37.14 -10.06 26.42
C THR A 216 -36.97 -9.62 27.87
N SER A 217 -37.41 -8.41 28.22
CA SER A 217 -37.91 -8.08 29.56
C SER A 217 -38.98 -6.98 29.47
N THR A 218 -40.13 -7.27 30.05
CA THR A 218 -41.39 -6.50 30.12
C THR A 218 -41.47 -5.62 31.38
N GLY A 219 -42.26 -4.52 31.30
CA GLY A 219 -42.79 -3.70 32.42
C GLY A 219 -41.90 -2.51 32.78
N ASP A 220 -42.37 -1.28 33.02
CA ASP A 220 -43.67 -0.79 33.51
C ASP A 220 -43.85 0.70 33.13
N ALA A 221 -45.10 1.16 33.18
CA ALA A 221 -45.60 2.48 32.79
C ALA A 221 -45.25 3.61 33.79
N ALA A 222 -45.13 4.84 33.29
CA ALA A 222 -45.71 6.02 33.93
C ALA A 222 -45.72 7.22 32.97
N ALA A 223 -46.89 7.83 32.86
CA ALA A 223 -47.23 8.98 32.05
C ALA A 223 -46.57 10.28 32.55
N ASN A 224 -46.37 11.23 31.64
CA ASN A 224 -46.80 12.60 31.91
C ASN A 224 -47.29 13.30 30.64
N THR A 225 -48.47 13.90 30.79
CA THR A 225 -49.30 14.58 29.80
C THR A 225 -49.06 16.08 29.89
N ALA A 226 -49.04 16.79 28.77
CA ALA A 226 -49.68 18.11 28.55
C ALA A 226 -49.22 18.65 27.18
N ALA A 227 -50.12 18.67 26.20
CA ALA A 227 -50.93 19.84 25.78
C ALA A 227 -50.19 20.63 24.70
N ALA A 228 -50.49 20.42 23.41
CA ALA A 228 -51.68 20.84 22.66
C ALA A 228 -51.47 22.19 21.97
N ASP A 229 -51.97 22.22 20.72
CA ASP A 229 -52.33 23.39 19.91
C ASP A 229 -51.16 24.13 19.22
N SER A 230 -51.14 24.38 17.90
CA SER A 230 -52.23 24.55 16.95
C SER A 230 -51.76 24.36 15.49
N THR A 231 -52.65 23.78 14.67
CA THR A 231 -52.99 24.03 13.24
C THR A 231 -51.89 24.55 12.30
N ASN A 232 -51.43 23.82 11.28
CA ASN A 232 -52.08 23.48 10.00
C ASN A 232 -52.80 24.65 9.30
N THR A 233 -52.24 25.14 8.19
CA THR A 233 -52.84 25.27 6.82
C THR A 233 -51.84 26.02 5.92
N ASP A 234 -51.46 25.44 4.77
CA ASP A 234 -52.01 25.75 3.43
C ASP A 234 -51.52 27.13 2.93
N THR A 235 -50.96 27.37 1.75
CA THR A 235 -51.26 26.89 0.40
C THR A 235 -50.21 27.49 -0.55
N THR A 236 -49.75 26.70 -1.52
CA THR A 236 -49.51 27.03 -2.94
C THR A 236 -48.94 28.39 -3.44
N SER A 237 -47.84 28.24 -4.21
CA SER A 237 -47.69 28.65 -5.63
C SER A 237 -47.22 30.05 -6.01
N SER A 238 -46.17 30.04 -6.87
CA SER A 238 -45.87 30.91 -8.03
C SER A 238 -45.78 32.43 -7.77
N ASP A 239 -44.81 33.18 -8.28
CA ASP A 239 -44.40 33.25 -9.68
C ASP A 239 -43.16 34.18 -9.79
N ALA A 240 -42.54 34.11 -10.96
CA ALA A 240 -41.36 34.77 -11.47
C ALA A 240 -41.26 36.30 -11.33
N ALA A 241 -40.02 36.80 -11.38
CA ALA A 241 -39.49 37.89 -12.22
C ALA A 241 -38.23 38.46 -11.53
N GLN A 242 -37.04 38.21 -12.08
CA GLN A 242 -36.29 39.17 -12.91
C GLN A 242 -36.13 40.57 -12.29
N GLY A 243 -34.88 40.85 -11.93
CA GLY A 243 -34.27 42.17 -11.73
C GLY A 243 -32.76 41.99 -11.78
#